data_AF-A0A450YK04-F1
#
_entry.id   AF-A0A450YK04-F1
#
_cell.length_a   1.000
_cell.length_b   1.000
_cell.length_c   1.000
_cell.angle_alpha   90.00
_cell.angle_beta   90.00
_cell.angle_gamma   90.00
#
_symmetry.space_group_name_H-M   'P 1'
#
loop_
_entity.id
_entity.type
_entity.pdbx_description
1 polymer ?
#
loop_
_entity_poly.entity_id
_entity_poly.type
_entity_poly.pdbx_seq_one_letter_code
_entity_poly.pdbx_strand_id
1 'polypeptide(L)'
;MSAITYEEVLSLFKETDREIKESSREFREAHRKNLREIQEIGYRLRELERVTLEHGKHLYEQTRQLEEQTRQIEERGRQIDEQGRQIGGLGDKFGYFTEGMAMPSMERILAERFGMTFVMPRVRIRKEVIGILAGVDWERGIADKAREEGFLTASIRDEMFQLTVPEGFQARCW
;
A
#
# COMPACT_ATOMS: atom_id res chain seq x y z
N MET A 1 -95.51 8.38 25.18
CA MET A 1 -94.76 7.71 24.10
C MET A 1 -95.44 8.09 22.80
N SER A 2 -94.77 8.87 21.94
CA SER A 2 -95.32 9.21 20.62
C SER A 2 -95.33 7.96 19.75
N ALA A 3 -96.47 7.64 19.13
CA ALA A 3 -96.57 6.52 18.21
C ALA A 3 -95.93 6.94 16.87
N ILE A 4 -94.90 6.22 16.45
CA ILE A 4 -94.29 6.40 15.12
C ILE A 4 -95.37 6.21 14.04
N THR A 5 -95.42 7.13 13.10
CA THR A 5 -96.33 7.10 11.96
C THR A 5 -95.77 6.22 10.84
N TYR A 6 -96.65 5.67 10.01
CA TYR A 6 -96.27 4.84 8.86
C TYR A 6 -95.31 5.57 7.89
N GLU A 7 -95.50 6.88 7.70
CA GLU A 7 -94.64 7.72 6.85
C GLU A 7 -93.22 7.85 7.42
N GLU A 8 -93.06 7.95 8.74
CA GLU A 8 -91.74 7.99 9.40
C GLU A 8 -90.98 6.67 9.25
N VAL A 9 -91.67 5.53 9.27
CA VAL A 9 -91.04 4.23 9.00
C VAL A 9 -90.59 4.15 7.53
N LEU A 10 -91.42 4.63 6.61
CA LEU A 10 -91.13 4.62 5.17
C LEU A 10 -89.98 5.55 4.78
N SER A 11 -89.86 6.71 5.43
CA SER A 11 -88.73 7.61 5.22
C SER A 11 -87.43 6.98 5.69
N LEU A 12 -87.42 6.37 6.88
CA LEU A 12 -86.28 5.62 7.43
C LEU A 12 -85.82 4.49 6.49
N PHE A 13 -86.75 3.73 5.92
CA PHE A 13 -86.40 2.68 4.94
C PHE A 13 -85.78 3.24 3.66
N LYS A 14 -86.31 4.35 3.13
CA LYS A 14 -85.76 5.02 1.94
C LYS A 14 -84.36 5.60 2.21
N GLU A 15 -84.16 6.15 3.41
CA GLU A 15 -82.88 6.66 3.87
C GLU A 15 -81.86 5.53 4.02
N THR A 16 -82.25 4.42 4.66
CA THR A 16 -81.41 3.22 4.81
C THR A 16 -81.01 2.63 3.45
N ASP A 17 -81.95 2.53 2.49
CA ASP A 17 -81.65 2.03 1.13
C ASP A 17 -80.66 2.96 0.40
N ARG A 18 -80.77 4.27 0.62
CA ARG A 18 -79.86 5.26 0.04
C ARG A 18 -78.46 5.14 0.64
N GLU A 19 -78.33 5.04 1.96
CA GLU A 19 -77.06 4.85 2.65
C GLU A 19 -76.37 3.55 2.24
N ILE A 20 -77.13 2.44 2.13
CA ILE A 20 -76.59 1.15 1.66
C ILE A 20 -76.05 1.27 0.24
N LYS A 21 -76.75 1.97 -0.67
CA LYS A 21 -76.30 2.18 -2.05
C LYS A 21 -75.05 3.03 -2.11
N GLU A 22 -74.96 4.07 -1.29
CA GLU A 22 -73.81 4.96 -1.20
C GLU A 22 -72.59 4.22 -0.64
N SER A 23 -72.75 3.53 0.49
CA SER A 23 -71.70 2.67 1.09
C SER A 23 -71.23 1.59 0.11
N SER A 24 -72.15 0.95 -0.62
CA SER A 24 -71.81 -0.04 -1.66
C SER A 24 -71.06 0.56 -2.85
N ARG A 25 -71.24 1.85 -3.13
CA ARG A 25 -70.50 2.56 -4.18
C ARG A 25 -69.10 2.91 -3.71
N GLU A 26 -68.98 3.50 -2.53
CA GLU A 26 -67.69 3.82 -1.91
C GLU A 26 -66.83 2.57 -1.73
N PHE A 27 -67.43 1.48 -1.24
CA PHE A 27 -66.75 0.20 -1.11
C PHE A 27 -66.19 -0.31 -2.44
N ARG A 28 -66.97 -0.22 -3.53
CA ARG A 28 -66.52 -0.65 -4.87
C ARG A 28 -65.40 0.23 -5.41
N GLU A 29 -65.47 1.53 -5.19
CA GLU A 29 -64.43 2.47 -5.61
C GLU A 29 -63.13 2.25 -4.82
N ALA A 30 -63.23 2.08 -3.49
CA ALA A 30 -62.11 1.73 -2.63
C ALA A 30 -61.48 0.39 -3.01
N HIS A 31 -62.29 -0.65 -3.23
CA HIS A 31 -61.81 -1.96 -3.64
C HIS A 31 -61.09 -1.92 -4.99
N ARG A 32 -61.63 -1.17 -5.96
CA ARG A 32 -60.98 -0.96 -7.27
C ARG A 32 -59.65 -0.23 -7.14
N LYS A 33 -59.55 0.79 -6.27
CA LYS A 33 -58.30 1.50 -6.01
C LYS A 33 -57.27 0.57 -5.37
N ASN A 34 -57.66 -0.18 -4.34
CA ASN A 34 -56.80 -1.14 -3.67
C ASN A 34 -56.26 -2.21 -4.64
N LEU A 35 -57.10 -2.73 -5.54
CA LEU A 35 -56.66 -3.70 -6.55
C LEU A 35 -55.57 -3.13 -7.47
N ARG A 36 -55.69 -1.85 -7.87
CA ARG A 36 -54.67 -1.17 -8.67
C ARG A 36 -53.36 -1.00 -7.91
N GLU A 37 -53.43 -0.59 -6.64
CA GLU A 37 -52.25 -0.44 -5.79
C GLU A 37 -51.54 -1.77 -5.56
N ILE A 38 -52.28 -2.86 -5.29
CA ILE A 38 -51.72 -4.21 -5.15
C ILE A 38 -51.01 -4.65 -6.43
N GLN A 39 -51.59 -4.38 -7.60
CA GLN A 39 -50.96 -4.69 -8.88
C GLN A 39 -49.66 -3.91 -9.06
N GLU A 40 -49.67 -2.60 -8.78
CA GLU A 40 -48.49 -1.76 -8.89
C GLU A 40 -47.37 -2.18 -7.93
N ILE A 41 -47.71 -2.52 -6.68
CA ILE A 41 -46.78 -3.09 -5.70
C ILE A 41 -46.18 -4.39 -6.24
N GLY A 42 -46.99 -5.27 -6.83
CA GLY A 42 -46.52 -6.51 -7.43
C GLY A 42 -45.55 -6.29 -8.60
N TYR A 43 -45.78 -5.27 -9.43
CA TYR A 43 -44.83 -4.90 -10.49
C TYR A 43 -43.51 -4.37 -9.91
N ARG A 44 -43.57 -3.47 -8.92
CA ARG A 44 -42.38 -2.92 -8.27
C ARG A 44 -41.55 -3.98 -7.56
N LEU A 45 -42.20 -4.95 -6.90
CA LEU A 45 -41.51 -6.07 -6.26
C LEU A 45 -40.74 -6.94 -7.26
N ARG A 46 -41.36 -7.28 -8.40
CA ARG A 46 -40.67 -8.06 -9.45
C ARG A 46 -39.46 -7.33 -10.02
N GLU A 47 -39.57 -6.03 -10.24
CA GLU A 47 -38.45 -5.24 -10.74
C GLU A 47 -37.33 -5.15 -9.70
N LEU A 48 -37.69 -5.00 -8.40
CA LEU A 48 -36.71 -5.00 -7.32
C LEU A 48 -35.97 -6.34 -7.21
N GLU A 49 -36.68 -7.47 -7.33
CA GLU A 49 -36.06 -8.80 -7.37
C GLU A 49 -35.10 -8.94 -8.55
N ARG A 50 -35.49 -8.46 -9.74
CA ARG A 50 -34.64 -8.48 -10.95
C ARG A 50 -33.35 -7.70 -10.73
N VAL A 51 -33.46 -6.46 -10.26
CA VAL A 51 -32.30 -5.58 -10.00
C VAL A 51 -31.40 -6.17 -8.92
N THR A 52 -31.97 -6.76 -7.87
CA THR A 52 -31.19 -7.41 -6.81
C THR A 52 -30.42 -8.63 -7.32
N LEU A 53 -31.03 -9.43 -8.19
CA LEU A 53 -30.38 -10.57 -8.84
C LEU A 53 -29.22 -10.12 -9.74
N GLU A 54 -29.43 -9.07 -10.53
CA GLU A 54 -28.40 -8.47 -11.39
C GLU A 54 -27.22 -7.93 -10.56
N HIS A 55 -27.48 -7.22 -9.47
CA HIS A 55 -26.44 -6.78 -8.54
C HIS A 55 -25.68 -7.96 -7.93
N GLY A 56 -26.36 -9.05 -7.56
CA GLY A 56 -25.71 -10.25 -7.06
C GLY A 56 -24.73 -10.87 -8.05
N LYS A 57 -25.09 -10.90 -9.35
CA LYS A 57 -24.20 -11.37 -10.43
C LYS A 57 -22.97 -10.46 -10.59
N HIS A 58 -23.19 -9.14 -10.59
CA HIS A 58 -22.09 -8.18 -10.68
C HIS A 58 -21.11 -8.30 -9.51
N LEU A 59 -21.61 -8.44 -8.28
CA LEU A 59 -20.76 -8.65 -7.10
C LEU A 59 -19.94 -9.93 -7.23
N TYR A 60 -20.54 -11.03 -7.70
CA TYR A 60 -19.83 -12.28 -7.93
C TYR A 60 -18.70 -12.13 -8.96
N GLU A 61 -18.97 -11.44 -10.07
CA GLU A 61 -17.95 -11.14 -11.09
C GLU A 61 -16.83 -10.24 -10.55
N GLN A 62 -17.17 -9.22 -9.75
CA GLN A 62 -16.19 -8.35 -9.09
C GLN A 62 -15.30 -9.14 -8.12
N THR A 63 -15.86 -10.03 -7.31
CA THR A 63 -15.09 -10.90 -6.42
C THR A 63 -14.12 -11.76 -7.22
N ARG A 64 -14.58 -12.39 -8.31
CA ARG A 64 -13.70 -13.20 -9.17
C ARG A 64 -12.57 -12.39 -9.79
N GLN A 65 -12.83 -11.14 -10.21
CA GLN A 65 -11.80 -10.25 -10.74
C GLN A 65 -10.78 -9.87 -9.67
N LEU A 66 -11.22 -9.58 -8.45
CA LEU A 66 -10.33 -9.27 -7.32
C LEU A 66 -9.41 -10.45 -6.96
N GLU A 67 -9.92 -11.68 -6.98
CA GLU A 67 -9.11 -12.89 -6.75
C GLU A 67 -8.01 -13.02 -7.81
N GLU A 68 -8.34 -12.80 -9.08
CA GLU A 68 -7.36 -12.84 -10.17
C GLU A 68 -6.32 -11.72 -10.07
N GLN A 69 -6.74 -10.50 -9.72
CA GLN A 69 -5.81 -9.39 -9.47
C GLN A 69 -4.85 -9.70 -8.32
N THR A 70 -5.36 -10.32 -7.24
CA THR A 70 -4.54 -10.72 -6.10
C THR A 70 -3.47 -11.72 -6.52
N ARG A 71 -3.84 -12.73 -7.33
CA ARG A 71 -2.89 -13.71 -7.88
C ARG A 71 -1.79 -13.03 -8.72
N GLN A 72 -2.15 -12.08 -9.57
CA GLN A 72 -1.18 -11.34 -10.38
C GLN A 72 -0.23 -10.48 -9.53
N ILE A 73 -0.72 -9.89 -8.43
CA ILE A 73 0.11 -9.14 -7.49
C ILE A 73 1.13 -10.07 -6.83
N GLU A 74 0.72 -11.25 -6.39
CA GLU A 74 1.62 -12.24 -5.79
C GLU A 74 2.71 -12.69 -6.78
N GLU A 75 2.35 -12.96 -8.03
CA GLU A 75 3.31 -13.33 -9.07
C GLU A 75 4.32 -12.21 -9.35
N ARG A 76 3.86 -10.95 -9.43
CA ARG A 76 4.74 -9.79 -9.57
C ARG A 76 5.67 -9.62 -8.37
N GLY A 77 5.18 -9.87 -7.16
CA GLY A 77 6.01 -9.87 -5.95
C GLY A 77 7.19 -10.84 -6.06
N ARG A 78 6.94 -12.07 -6.51
CA ARG A 78 8.01 -13.07 -6.73
C ARG A 78 9.03 -12.63 -7.78
N GLN A 79 8.60 -11.96 -8.84
CA GLN A 79 9.50 -11.43 -9.87
C GLN A 79 10.39 -10.31 -9.32
N ILE A 80 9.83 -9.42 -8.50
CA ILE A 80 10.59 -8.36 -7.83
C ILE A 80 11.64 -8.96 -6.90
N ASP A 81 11.29 -9.99 -6.12
CA ASP A 81 12.24 -10.66 -5.23
C ASP A 81 13.40 -11.30 -6.00
N GLU A 82 13.11 -11.92 -7.15
CA GLU A 82 14.13 -12.50 -8.02
C GLU A 82 15.05 -11.42 -8.62
N GLN A 83 14.49 -10.32 -9.10
CA GLN A 83 15.27 -9.18 -9.58
C GLN A 83 16.15 -8.59 -8.47
N GLY A 84 15.62 -8.47 -7.24
CA GLY A 84 16.38 -8.01 -6.08
C GLY A 84 17.60 -8.90 -5.80
N ARG A 85 17.43 -10.24 -5.89
CA ARG A 85 18.56 -11.19 -5.77
C ARG A 85 19.60 -10.99 -6.87
N GLN A 86 19.18 -10.81 -8.12
CA GLN A 86 20.09 -10.60 -9.24
C GLN A 86 20.87 -9.29 -9.11
N ILE A 87 20.20 -8.21 -8.71
CA ILE A 87 20.83 -6.91 -8.45
C ILE A 87 21.82 -7.02 -7.29
N GLY A 88 21.46 -7.71 -6.20
CA GLY A 88 22.37 -7.97 -5.09
C GLY A 88 23.61 -8.74 -5.52
N GLY A 89 23.44 -9.82 -6.28
CA GLY A 89 24.55 -10.60 -6.81
C GLY A 89 25.43 -9.83 -7.82
N LEU A 90 24.87 -8.86 -8.55
CA LEU A 90 25.65 -7.93 -9.36
C LEU A 90 26.45 -6.97 -8.46
N GLY A 91 25.83 -6.40 -7.43
CA GLY A 91 26.50 -5.54 -6.44
C GLY A 91 27.71 -6.21 -5.81
N ASP A 92 27.57 -7.48 -5.41
CA ASP A 92 28.68 -8.27 -4.87
C ASP A 92 29.83 -8.41 -5.88
N LYS A 93 29.52 -8.73 -7.14
CA LYS A 93 30.53 -8.85 -8.22
C LYS A 93 31.21 -7.51 -8.51
N PHE A 94 30.45 -6.41 -8.53
CA PHE A 94 31.00 -5.06 -8.68
C PHE A 94 31.92 -4.69 -7.51
N GLY A 95 31.57 -5.09 -6.29
CA GLY A 95 32.44 -4.95 -5.11
C GLY A 95 33.76 -5.70 -5.28
N TYR A 96 33.71 -6.99 -5.60
CA TYR A 96 34.92 -7.79 -5.86
C TYR A 96 35.77 -7.25 -7.01
N PHE A 97 35.13 -6.80 -8.10
CA PHE A 97 35.82 -6.19 -9.23
C PHE A 97 36.54 -4.90 -8.84
N THR A 98 35.87 -4.01 -8.11
CA THR A 98 36.43 -2.74 -7.65
C THR A 98 37.58 -2.97 -6.68
N GLU A 99 37.47 -3.93 -5.75
CA GLU A 99 38.56 -4.35 -4.88
C GLU A 99 39.75 -4.89 -5.70
N GLY A 100 39.49 -5.75 -6.68
CA GLY A 100 40.52 -6.31 -7.56
C GLY A 100 41.29 -5.27 -8.38
N MET A 101 40.66 -4.14 -8.72
CA MET A 101 41.34 -3.05 -9.44
C MET A 101 41.99 -2.01 -8.51
N ALA A 102 41.36 -1.70 -7.38
CA ALA A 102 41.84 -0.66 -6.47
C ALA A 102 42.98 -1.14 -5.57
N MET A 103 42.96 -2.41 -5.14
CA MET A 103 43.95 -2.97 -4.21
C MET A 103 45.38 -2.94 -4.75
N PRO A 104 45.68 -3.35 -6.00
CA PRO A 104 47.04 -3.26 -6.52
C PRO A 104 47.60 -1.83 -6.52
N SER A 105 46.76 -0.85 -6.86
CA SER A 105 47.14 0.57 -6.81
C SER A 105 47.37 1.06 -5.39
N MET A 106 46.53 0.65 -4.43
CA MET A 106 46.72 0.99 -3.01
C MET A 106 47.98 0.34 -2.43
N GLU A 107 48.22 -0.94 -2.68
CA GLU A 107 49.43 -1.66 -2.25
C GLU A 107 50.70 -0.97 -2.75
N ARG A 108 50.72 -0.59 -4.03
CA ARG A 108 51.82 0.17 -4.62
C ARG A 108 52.06 1.49 -3.88
N ILE A 109 51.00 2.27 -3.64
CA ILE A 109 51.15 3.57 -2.97
C ILE A 109 51.64 3.41 -1.52
N LEU A 110 51.10 2.44 -0.78
CA LEU A 110 51.49 2.17 0.61
C LEU A 110 52.95 1.72 0.71
N ALA A 111 53.41 0.88 -0.23
CA ALA A 111 54.80 0.47 -0.29
C ALA A 111 55.74 1.62 -0.69
N GLU A 112 55.46 2.31 -1.79
CA GLU A 112 56.37 3.28 -2.39
C GLU A 112 56.43 4.62 -1.63
N ARG A 113 55.28 5.13 -1.16
CA ARG A 113 55.22 6.46 -0.52
C ARG A 113 55.35 6.42 0.99
N PHE A 114 54.92 5.33 1.62
CA PHE A 114 54.87 5.21 3.07
C PHE A 114 55.83 4.15 3.63
N GLY A 115 56.59 3.46 2.75
CA GLY A 115 57.59 2.47 3.16
C GLY A 115 56.99 1.24 3.86
N MET A 116 55.70 0.97 3.65
CA MET A 116 55.04 -0.17 4.28
C MET A 116 55.54 -1.48 3.66
N THR A 117 56.12 -2.34 4.49
CA THR A 117 56.72 -3.62 4.08
C THR A 117 55.73 -4.79 4.07
N PHE A 118 54.55 -4.61 4.67
CA PHE A 118 53.53 -5.65 4.71
C PHE A 118 52.13 -5.03 4.66
N VAL A 119 51.35 -5.39 3.63
CA VAL A 119 49.94 -5.01 3.49
C VAL A 119 49.11 -6.29 3.61
N MET A 120 48.24 -6.35 4.62
CA MET A 120 47.35 -7.49 4.85
C MET A 120 45.89 -7.08 4.71
N PRO A 121 45.25 -7.33 3.56
CA PRO A 121 43.83 -7.13 3.43
C PRO A 121 43.07 -8.08 4.37
N ARG A 122 42.06 -7.57 5.06
CA ARG A 122 41.11 -8.34 5.90
C ARG A 122 41.73 -9.07 7.11
N VAL A 123 42.67 -8.44 7.82
CA VAL A 123 43.25 -9.02 9.03
C VAL A 123 42.56 -8.50 10.30
N ARG A 124 42.24 -9.39 11.24
CA ARG A 124 41.84 -9.01 12.61
C ARG A 124 43.09 -8.99 13.50
N ILE A 125 43.48 -7.83 13.98
CA ILE A 125 44.67 -7.62 14.81
C ILE A 125 44.27 -7.56 16.29
N ARG A 126 45.07 -8.18 17.18
CA ARG A 126 44.96 -8.10 18.65
C ARG A 126 46.07 -7.23 19.27
N LYS A 127 46.37 -6.10 18.64
CA LYS A 127 47.34 -5.10 19.07
C LYS A 127 46.67 -3.74 18.95
N GLU A 128 47.20 -2.75 19.67
CA GLU A 128 46.75 -1.37 19.51
C GLU A 128 46.96 -0.93 18.07
N VAL A 129 45.89 -0.46 17.43
CA VAL A 129 45.89 0.00 16.04
C VAL A 129 45.38 1.43 15.94
N ILE A 130 45.93 2.15 14.95
CA ILE A 130 45.39 3.42 14.51
C ILE A 130 44.63 3.16 13.20
N GLY A 131 43.36 3.55 13.17
CA GLY A 131 42.50 3.41 12.00
C GLY A 131 42.65 4.56 11.01
N ILE A 132 42.76 4.22 9.72
CA ILE A 132 42.63 5.17 8.61
C ILE A 132 41.35 4.80 7.84
N LEU A 133 40.46 5.77 7.62
CA LEU A 133 39.30 5.66 6.76
C LEU A 133 39.61 6.25 5.39
N ALA A 134 39.61 5.41 4.36
CA ALA A 134 39.82 5.82 2.97
C ALA A 134 38.50 5.73 2.19
N GLY A 135 38.17 6.78 1.43
CA GLY A 135 36.92 6.85 0.69
C GLY A 135 37.09 7.45 -0.70
N VAL A 136 36.33 6.92 -1.65
CA VAL A 136 36.09 7.49 -2.98
C VAL A 136 34.83 8.34 -2.86
N ASP A 137 34.88 9.58 -3.35
CA ASP A 137 33.73 10.52 -3.33
C ASP A 137 33.04 10.68 -1.98
N TRP A 138 33.82 11.05 -0.94
CA TRP A 138 33.28 11.39 0.37
C TRP A 138 32.10 12.36 0.29
N GLU A 139 30.96 11.97 0.86
CA GLU A 139 29.85 12.88 1.10
C GLU A 139 30.30 14.01 2.05
N ARG A 140 29.83 15.24 1.82
CA ARG A 140 30.28 16.43 2.56
C ARG A 140 30.10 16.23 4.07
N GLY A 141 31.18 16.44 4.83
CA GLY A 141 31.18 16.35 6.29
C GLY A 141 31.42 14.95 6.87
N ILE A 142 31.41 13.87 6.07
CA ILE A 142 31.71 12.52 6.59
C ILE A 142 33.18 12.41 7.01
N ALA A 143 34.10 12.98 6.22
CA ALA A 143 35.51 12.99 6.58
C ALA A 143 35.78 13.79 7.86
N ASP A 144 35.02 14.86 8.12
CA ASP A 144 35.19 15.66 9.33
C ASP A 144 34.71 14.89 10.56
N LYS A 145 33.55 14.22 10.48
CA LYS A 145 33.05 13.32 11.55
C LYS A 145 33.99 12.16 11.85
N ALA A 146 34.56 11.55 10.80
CA ALA A 146 35.56 10.49 10.96
C ALA A 146 36.76 10.96 11.78
N ARG A 147 37.22 12.20 11.56
CA ARG A 147 38.32 12.79 12.34
C ARG A 147 37.90 13.10 13.77
N GLU A 148 36.70 13.61 13.99
CA GLU A 148 36.18 13.82 15.36
C GLU A 148 36.19 12.53 16.20
N GLU A 149 35.94 11.38 15.55
CA GLU A 149 36.00 10.04 16.18
C GLU A 149 37.44 9.50 16.33
N GLY A 150 38.44 10.24 15.86
CA GLY A 150 39.86 9.92 15.99
C GLY A 150 40.44 9.09 14.84
N PHE A 151 39.71 8.92 13.73
CA PHE A 151 40.23 8.26 12.53
C PHE A 151 41.00 9.24 11.65
N LEU A 152 42.14 8.79 11.13
CA LEU A 152 42.78 9.47 10.01
C LEU A 152 41.92 9.31 8.75
N THR A 153 41.87 10.31 7.89
CA THR A 153 41.08 10.25 6.65
C THR A 153 41.96 10.30 5.42
N ALA A 154 41.63 9.48 4.43
CA ALA A 154 42.23 9.52 3.11
C ALA A 154 41.17 9.62 2.02
N SER A 155 41.46 10.37 0.96
CA SER A 155 40.63 10.41 -0.24
C SER A 155 41.33 9.71 -1.39
N ILE A 156 40.57 8.96 -2.18
CA ILE A 156 41.04 8.35 -3.40
C ILE A 156 40.37 9.08 -4.58
N ARG A 157 41.17 9.75 -5.41
CA ARG A 157 40.73 10.37 -6.67
C ARG A 157 41.75 10.08 -7.75
N ASP A 158 41.31 9.76 -8.97
CA ASP A 158 42.18 9.53 -10.13
C ASP A 158 43.36 8.58 -9.82
N GLU A 159 43.07 7.45 -9.15
CA GLU A 159 44.04 6.45 -8.68
C GLU A 159 45.08 6.97 -7.66
N MET A 160 44.97 8.22 -7.20
CA MET A 160 45.84 8.82 -6.21
C MET A 160 45.21 8.74 -4.82
N PHE A 161 45.88 8.02 -3.92
CA PHE A 161 45.58 8.02 -2.49
C PHE A 161 46.24 9.25 -1.84
N GLN A 162 45.43 10.08 -1.20
CA GLN A 162 45.89 11.25 -0.48
C GLN A 162 45.43 11.16 0.98
N LEU A 163 46.40 11.06 1.89
CA LEU A 163 46.17 11.13 3.33
C LEU A 163 46.03 12.61 3.73
N THR A 164 44.95 12.92 4.46
CA THR A 164 44.68 14.28 4.96
C THR A 164 44.76 14.26 6.48
N VAL A 165 45.80 14.89 7.03
CA VAL A 165 46.01 15.02 8.47
C VAL A 165 45.91 16.50 8.85
N PRO A 166 44.90 16.93 9.62
CA PRO A 166 44.81 18.29 10.12
C PRO A 166 45.96 18.61 11.08
N GLU A 167 46.35 19.88 11.15
CA GLU A 167 47.38 20.34 12.08
C GLU A 167 46.93 20.14 13.53
N GLY A 168 47.78 19.50 14.35
CA GLY A 168 47.48 19.20 15.75
C GLY A 168 46.56 17.98 15.99
N PHE A 169 46.19 17.23 14.94
CA PHE A 169 45.34 16.04 15.08
C PHE A 169 46.03 14.90 15.84
N GLN A 170 45.36 14.36 16.86
CA GLN A 170 45.78 13.13 17.55
C GLN A 170 44.88 11.98 17.16
N ALA A 171 45.46 10.98 16.50
CA ALA A 171 44.72 9.77 16.16
C ALA A 171 44.41 8.95 17.41
N ARG A 172 43.24 8.35 17.44
CA ARG A 172 42.86 7.45 18.53
C ARG A 172 43.53 6.09 18.33
N CYS A 173 44.00 5.50 19.42
CA CYS A 173 44.46 4.12 19.47
C CYS A 173 43.34 3.24 20.02
N TRP A 174 43.12 2.09 19.38
CA TRP A 174 42.13 1.08 19.78
C TRP A 174 42.78 -0.27 20.01
#